data_AF-A0A832CBA3-F1
#
_entry.id   AF-A0A832CBA3-F1
#
_cell.length_a   1.000
_cell.length_b   1.000
_cell.length_c   1.000
_cell.angle_alpha   90.00
_cell.angle_beta   90.00
_cell.angle_gamma   90.00
#
_symmetry.space_group_name_H-M   'P 1'
#
loop_
_entity.id
_entity.type
_entity.pdbx_description
1 polymer ?
#
loop_
_entity_poly.entity_id
_entity_poly.type
_entity_poly.pdbx_seq_one_letter_code
_entity_poly.pdbx_strand_id
1 'polypeptide(L)'
;MDSLRSNVYLALSLFLLGFPEAKNVSYELGIDISECKLEDLKASKLRLDYDAASRSLLPKAVSDFYERYGFKAQNDADSLVAMLAFMAQLSRDKSLESIKAQVRFLNVHLIPLLKMAIELNVCPQLIKILDIINEDLKYLMTKLEFAETHI
;
A
#
# COMPACT_ATOMS: atom_id res chain seq x y z
N MET A 1 15.06 -11.25 6.68
CA MET A 1 14.51 -9.98 6.17
C MET A 1 13.18 -10.17 5.44
N ASP A 2 12.98 -11.19 4.59
CA ASP A 2 11.77 -11.21 3.74
C ASP A 2 10.42 -11.44 4.46
N SER A 3 10.37 -12.28 5.52
CA SER A 3 9.15 -12.42 6.34
C SER A 3 8.81 -11.14 7.11
N LEU A 4 9.79 -10.25 7.26
CA LEU A 4 9.63 -8.97 7.94
C LEU A 4 8.78 -8.01 7.11
N ARG A 5 8.92 -8.03 5.77
CA ARG A 5 8.20 -7.13 4.85
C ARG A 5 6.68 -7.32 4.93
N SER A 6 6.22 -8.56 4.79
CA SER A 6 4.79 -8.89 4.93
C SER A 6 4.24 -8.48 6.31
N ASN A 7 5.05 -8.60 7.36
CA ASN A 7 4.66 -8.24 8.72
C ASN A 7 4.56 -6.73 8.89
N VAL A 8 5.43 -5.95 8.25
CA VAL A 8 5.35 -4.47 8.25
C VAL A 8 4.05 -4.02 7.60
N TYR A 9 3.72 -4.50 6.40
CA TYR A 9 2.46 -4.16 5.74
C TYR A 9 1.23 -4.57 6.56
N LEU A 10 1.28 -5.77 7.16
CA LEU A 10 0.21 -6.24 8.04
C LEU A 10 0.06 -5.33 9.26
N ALA A 11 1.16 -5.01 9.95
CA ALA A 11 1.17 -4.12 11.11
C ALA A 11 0.62 -2.74 10.78
N LEU A 12 1.01 -2.15 9.64
CA LEU A 12 0.46 -0.88 9.16
C LEU A 12 -1.05 -0.99 8.92
N SER A 13 -1.52 -2.06 8.27
CA SER A 13 -2.96 -2.24 8.01
C SER A 13 -3.77 -2.41 9.31
N LEU A 14 -3.26 -3.15 10.29
CA LEU A 14 -3.89 -3.34 11.60
C LEU A 14 -3.89 -2.05 12.42
N PHE A 15 -2.81 -1.28 12.34
CA PHE A 15 -2.72 0.04 12.96
C PHE A 15 -3.80 0.97 12.42
N LEU A 16 -3.95 1.06 11.09
CA LEU A 16 -5.03 1.86 10.50
C LEU A 16 -6.40 1.38 10.98
N LEU A 17 -6.62 0.08 11.09
CA LEU A 17 -7.90 -0.47 11.60
C LEU A 17 -8.13 -0.22 13.11
N GLY A 18 -7.18 0.40 13.82
CA GLY A 18 -7.32 0.75 15.23
C GLY A 18 -7.08 -0.42 16.19
N PHE A 19 -6.46 -1.52 15.74
CA PHE A 19 -6.13 -2.64 16.60
C PHE A 19 -5.16 -2.19 17.72
N PRO A 20 -5.50 -2.38 19.00
CA PRO A 20 -4.68 -1.93 20.13
C PRO A 20 -3.25 -2.46 20.09
N GLU A 21 -3.07 -3.70 19.64
CA GLU A 21 -1.78 -4.38 19.54
C GLU A 21 -0.85 -3.70 18.52
N ALA A 22 -1.41 -2.98 17.55
CA ALA A 22 -0.68 -2.23 16.54
C ALA A 22 -0.42 -0.76 16.93
N LYS A 23 -0.95 -0.28 18.07
CA LYS A 23 -0.66 1.07 18.58
C LYS A 23 0.80 1.26 18.96
N ASN A 24 1.45 0.21 19.45
CA ASN A 24 2.88 0.25 19.78
C ASN A 24 3.74 0.51 18.53
N VAL A 25 3.36 -0.05 17.38
CA VAL A 25 4.04 0.18 16.09
C VAL A 25 3.91 1.64 15.68
N SER A 26 2.76 2.26 15.89
CA SER A 26 2.57 3.69 15.61
C SER A 26 3.41 4.58 16.52
N TYR A 27 3.50 4.27 17.81
CA TYR A 27 4.35 5.00 18.74
C TYR A 27 5.84 4.87 18.37
N GLU A 28 6.31 3.65 18.09
CA GLU A 28 7.70 3.39 17.68
C GLU A 28 8.07 4.08 16.36
N LEU A 29 7.14 4.13 15.41
CA LEU A 29 7.34 4.78 14.11
C LEU A 29 7.06 6.29 14.16
N GLY A 30 6.58 6.83 15.29
CA GLY A 30 6.17 8.23 15.42
C GLY A 30 5.04 8.62 14.47
N ILE A 31 4.12 7.69 14.20
CA ILE A 31 2.99 7.87 13.28
C ILE A 31 1.73 8.13 14.10
N ASP A 32 1.21 9.36 14.07
CA ASP A 32 -0.09 9.71 14.65
C ASP A 32 -1.09 10.02 13.54
N ILE A 33 -2.11 9.16 13.38
CA ILE A 33 -3.19 9.35 12.39
C ILE A 33 -4.53 9.63 13.05
N SER A 34 -4.55 10.00 14.34
CA SER A 34 -5.79 10.19 15.10
C SER A 34 -6.74 11.21 14.48
N GLU A 35 -6.20 12.18 13.74
CA GLU A 35 -6.96 13.20 13.01
C GLU A 35 -7.39 12.77 11.59
N CYS A 36 -6.95 11.60 11.12
CA CYS A 36 -7.20 11.14 9.76
C CYS A 36 -8.49 10.32 9.66
N LYS A 37 -9.37 10.74 8.75
CA LYS A 37 -10.56 9.97 8.39
C LYS A 37 -10.20 8.90 7.36
N LEU A 38 -10.05 7.66 7.83
CA LEU A 38 -9.62 6.54 6.98
C LEU A 38 -10.59 6.24 5.82
N GLU A 39 -11.87 6.53 6.00
CA GLU A 39 -12.90 6.44 4.96
C GLU A 39 -12.69 7.41 3.78
N ASP A 40 -11.86 8.43 3.96
CA ASP A 40 -11.46 9.37 2.92
C ASP A 40 -10.18 8.95 2.20
N LEU A 41 -9.43 7.98 2.73
CA LEU A 41 -8.22 7.44 2.14
C LEU A 41 -8.51 6.37 1.08
N LYS A 42 -9.20 6.78 0.02
CA LYS A 42 -9.57 5.94 -1.13
C LYS A 42 -9.02 6.50 -2.43
N ALA A 43 -8.51 5.64 -3.32
CA ALA A 43 -7.98 6.09 -4.59
C ALA A 43 -9.05 6.78 -5.46
N SER A 44 -10.29 6.27 -5.43
CA SER A 44 -11.45 6.86 -6.10
C SER A 44 -11.80 8.27 -5.62
N LYS A 45 -11.35 8.67 -4.42
CA LYS A 45 -11.51 10.04 -3.89
C LYS A 45 -10.29 10.90 -4.18
N LEU A 46 -9.08 10.35 -3.97
CA LEU A 46 -7.85 11.14 -3.85
C LEU A 46 -6.99 11.19 -5.12
N ARG A 47 -7.14 10.25 -6.07
CA ARG A 47 -6.35 10.24 -7.31
C ARG A 47 -6.85 11.29 -8.31
N LEU A 48 -6.62 12.56 -7.97
CA LEU A 48 -7.02 13.72 -8.77
C LEU A 48 -6.21 13.86 -10.07
N ASP A 49 -5.13 13.09 -10.21
CA ASP A 49 -4.38 12.91 -11.45
C ASP A 49 -5.19 12.18 -12.54
N TYR A 50 -6.28 11.50 -12.17
CA TYR A 50 -7.28 10.98 -13.11
C TYR A 50 -8.50 11.88 -13.20
N ASP A 51 -9.11 11.92 -14.38
CA ASP A 51 -10.45 12.49 -14.58
C ASP A 51 -11.51 11.69 -13.77
N ALA A 52 -12.67 12.30 -13.55
CA ALA A 52 -13.71 11.72 -12.71
C ALA A 52 -14.21 10.34 -13.20
N ALA A 53 -14.30 10.12 -14.52
CA ALA A 53 -14.75 8.85 -15.07
C ALA A 53 -13.69 7.76 -14.83
N SER A 54 -12.43 8.03 -15.15
CA SER A 54 -11.32 7.10 -14.88
C SER A 54 -11.19 6.79 -13.39
N ARG A 55 -11.35 7.80 -12.53
CA ARG A 55 -11.26 7.66 -11.07
C ARG A 55 -12.36 6.76 -10.50
N SER A 56 -13.58 6.83 -11.06
CA SER A 56 -14.70 5.97 -10.67
C SER A 56 -14.46 4.47 -10.95
N LEU A 57 -13.53 4.15 -11.86
CA LEU A 57 -13.18 2.78 -12.22
C LEU A 57 -12.03 2.20 -11.37
N LEU A 58 -11.35 3.02 -10.57
CA LEU A 58 -10.23 2.57 -9.74
C LEU A 58 -10.59 1.43 -8.77
N PRO A 59 -11.73 1.44 -8.05
CA PRO A 59 -12.10 0.33 -7.17
C PRO A 59 -12.15 -1.00 -7.92
N LYS A 60 -12.73 -1.00 -9.13
CA LYS A 60 -12.80 -2.19 -9.98
C LYS A 60 -11.41 -2.60 -10.47
N ALA A 61 -10.63 -1.67 -11.02
CA ALA A 61 -9.29 -1.98 -11.54
C ALA A 61 -8.35 -2.55 -10.46
N VAL A 62 -8.46 -2.05 -9.22
CA VAL A 62 -7.72 -2.57 -8.07
C VAL A 62 -8.23 -3.95 -7.66
N SER A 63 -9.56 -4.18 -7.64
CA SER A 63 -10.15 -5.50 -7.38
C SER A 63 -9.69 -6.54 -8.41
N ASP A 64 -9.68 -6.20 -9.70
CA ASP A 64 -9.21 -7.07 -10.78
C ASP A 64 -7.69 -7.38 -10.63
N PHE A 65 -6.92 -6.48 -9.99
CA PHE A 65 -5.55 -6.78 -9.60
C PHE A 65 -5.51 -7.82 -8.48
N TYR A 66 -6.31 -7.65 -7.43
CA TYR A 66 -6.37 -8.56 -6.29
C TYR A 66 -6.72 -10.00 -6.68
N GLU A 67 -7.71 -10.17 -7.55
CA GLU A 67 -8.20 -11.48 -7.99
C GLU A 67 -7.09 -12.31 -8.66
N ARG A 68 -6.20 -11.67 -9.42
CA ARG A 68 -5.06 -12.35 -10.07
C ARG A 68 -4.08 -12.97 -9.10
N TYR A 69 -4.07 -12.52 -7.85
CA TYR A 69 -3.18 -13.01 -6.79
C TYR A 69 -3.95 -13.64 -5.63
N GLY A 70 -5.22 -14.02 -5.85
CA GLY A 70 -6.04 -14.71 -4.86
C GLY A 70 -6.33 -13.88 -3.60
N PHE A 71 -6.39 -12.55 -3.71
CA PHE A 71 -6.78 -11.67 -2.61
C PHE A 71 -8.22 -11.21 -2.78
N LYS A 72 -8.95 -11.09 -1.67
CA LYS A 72 -10.29 -10.51 -1.62
C LYS A 72 -10.33 -9.45 -0.53
N ALA A 73 -10.60 -8.21 -0.93
CA ALA A 73 -10.75 -7.12 0.03
C ALA A 73 -12.02 -7.31 0.87
N GLN A 74 -11.92 -7.05 2.18
CA GLN A 74 -13.08 -7.02 3.07
C GLN A 74 -13.78 -5.65 3.08
N ASN A 75 -13.04 -4.60 2.73
CA ASN A 75 -13.52 -3.23 2.59
C ASN A 75 -13.43 -2.80 1.12
N ASP A 76 -13.69 -1.52 0.83
CA ASP A 76 -13.50 -0.96 -0.51
C ASP A 76 -12.09 -1.25 -1.03
N ALA A 77 -12.01 -1.84 -2.22
CA ALA A 77 -10.78 -2.38 -2.79
C ALA A 77 -9.70 -1.30 -2.96
N ASP A 78 -10.10 -0.05 -3.20
CA ASP A 78 -9.19 1.07 -3.36
C ASP A 78 -8.91 1.87 -2.07
N SER A 79 -9.34 1.36 -0.92
CA SER A 79 -8.98 1.95 0.38
C SER A 79 -7.51 1.67 0.73
N LEU A 80 -6.86 2.61 1.42
CA LEU A 80 -5.48 2.45 1.87
C LEU A 80 -5.28 1.15 2.69
N VAL A 81 -6.24 0.83 3.57
CA VAL A 81 -6.22 -0.38 4.38
C VAL A 81 -6.22 -1.63 3.51
N ALA A 82 -7.10 -1.72 2.50
CA ALA A 82 -7.17 -2.87 1.60
C ALA A 82 -5.87 -3.02 0.78
N MET A 83 -5.31 -1.90 0.30
CA MET A 83 -4.05 -1.90 -0.44
C MET A 83 -2.86 -2.37 0.41
N LEU A 84 -2.78 -1.96 1.67
CA LEU A 84 -1.74 -2.44 2.61
C LEU A 84 -1.92 -3.92 2.94
N ALA A 85 -3.15 -4.37 3.21
CA ALA A 85 -3.44 -5.77 3.45
C ALA A 85 -3.12 -6.66 2.25
N PHE A 86 -3.39 -6.17 1.03
CA PHE A 86 -2.99 -6.86 -0.20
C PHE A 86 -1.48 -7.01 -0.30
N MET A 87 -0.72 -5.92 -0.07
CA MET A 87 0.75 -5.99 -0.06
C MET A 87 1.27 -6.96 1.01
N ALA A 88 0.64 -7.00 2.19
CA ALA A 88 1.01 -7.96 3.24
C ALA A 88 0.88 -9.43 2.79
N GLN A 89 -0.15 -9.76 2.00
CA GLN A 89 -0.30 -11.09 1.39
C GLN A 89 0.72 -11.29 0.27
N LEU A 90 0.79 -10.35 -0.67
CA LEU A 90 1.59 -10.47 -1.89
C LEU A 90 3.09 -10.61 -1.57
N SER A 91 3.60 -9.87 -0.58
CA SER A 91 4.99 -9.93 -0.15
C SER A 91 5.41 -11.26 0.50
N ARG A 92 4.49 -12.20 0.73
CA ARG A 92 4.83 -13.57 1.17
C ARG A 92 5.35 -14.42 0.02
N ASP A 93 4.87 -14.18 -1.21
CA ASP A 93 5.40 -14.85 -2.40
C ASP A 93 6.65 -14.13 -2.89
N LYS A 94 7.73 -14.89 -3.03
CA LYS A 94 9.06 -14.42 -3.42
C LYS A 94 9.40 -14.73 -4.87
N SER A 95 8.47 -15.30 -5.62
CA SER A 95 8.65 -15.52 -7.05
C SER A 95 8.98 -14.21 -7.76
N LEU A 96 9.77 -14.28 -8.84
CA LEU A 96 10.10 -13.10 -9.64
C LEU A 96 8.83 -12.39 -10.15
N GLU A 97 7.80 -13.16 -10.51
CA GLU A 97 6.51 -12.64 -10.94
C GLU A 97 5.78 -11.89 -9.81
N SER A 98 5.81 -12.39 -8.58
CA SER A 98 5.30 -11.68 -7.41
C SER A 98 6.08 -10.38 -7.13
N ILE A 99 7.41 -10.40 -7.24
CA ILE A 99 8.23 -9.19 -7.04
C ILE A 99 7.88 -8.13 -8.08
N LYS A 100 7.75 -8.50 -9.37
CA LYS A 100 7.29 -7.57 -10.42
C LYS A 100 5.89 -7.02 -10.12
N ALA A 101 4.99 -7.87 -9.63
CA ALA A 101 3.64 -7.47 -9.25
C ALA A 101 3.65 -6.46 -8.09
N GLN A 102 4.48 -6.69 -7.07
CA GLN A 102 4.66 -5.79 -5.93
C GLN A 102 5.13 -4.42 -6.41
N VAL A 103 6.20 -4.36 -7.21
CA VAL A 103 6.73 -3.12 -7.77
C VAL A 103 5.67 -2.37 -8.56
N ARG A 104 4.93 -3.08 -9.43
CA ARG A 104 3.84 -2.48 -10.21
C ARG A 104 2.74 -1.94 -9.31
N PHE A 105 2.31 -2.70 -8.31
CA PHE A 105 1.23 -2.30 -7.42
C PHE A 105 1.60 -1.07 -6.59
N LEU A 106 2.83 -1.06 -6.04
CA LEU A 106 3.36 0.08 -5.29
C LEU A 106 3.37 1.35 -6.15
N ASN A 107 3.95 1.27 -7.35
CA ASN A 107 4.11 2.43 -8.23
C ASN A 107 2.77 2.96 -8.80
N VAL A 108 1.84 2.07 -9.13
CA VAL A 108 0.61 2.45 -9.84
C VAL A 108 -0.53 2.82 -8.88
N HIS A 109 -0.60 2.16 -7.72
CA HIS A 109 -1.75 2.27 -6.81
C HIS A 109 -1.37 2.89 -5.47
N LEU A 110 -0.51 2.23 -4.69
CA LEU A 110 -0.33 2.55 -3.27
C LEU A 110 0.45 3.86 -3.05
N ILE A 111 1.59 4.04 -3.71
CA ILE A 111 2.42 5.26 -3.55
C ILE A 111 1.67 6.51 -4.05
N PRO A 112 1.02 6.50 -5.24
CA PRO A 112 0.24 7.66 -5.68
C PRO A 112 -0.91 8.02 -4.73
N LEU A 113 -1.58 7.02 -4.13
CA LEU A 113 -2.63 7.28 -3.13
C LEU A 113 -2.05 8.03 -1.91
N LEU A 114 -0.93 7.55 -1.37
CA LEU A 114 -0.27 8.16 -0.22
C LEU A 114 0.19 9.58 -0.52
N LYS A 115 0.80 9.82 -1.68
CA LYS A 115 1.24 11.15 -2.12
C LYS A 115 0.06 12.12 -2.17
N MET A 116 -1.03 11.73 -2.82
CA MET A 116 -2.22 12.58 -2.94
C MET A 116 -2.85 12.88 -1.57
N ALA A 117 -2.90 11.89 -0.66
CA ALA A 117 -3.43 12.10 0.69
C ALA A 117 -2.62 13.13 1.48
N ILE A 118 -1.30 13.18 1.27
CA ILE A 118 -0.38 14.13 1.89
C ILE A 118 -0.48 15.50 1.21
N GLU A 119 -0.40 15.54 -0.11
CA GLU A 119 -0.41 16.78 -0.92
C GLU A 119 -1.72 17.56 -0.78
N LEU A 120 -2.85 16.85 -0.69
CA LEU A 120 -4.18 17.44 -0.47
C LEU A 120 -4.48 17.73 1.01
N ASN A 121 -3.50 17.48 1.90
CA ASN A 121 -3.63 17.66 3.35
C ASN A 121 -4.82 16.90 3.98
N VAL A 122 -5.16 15.73 3.41
CA VAL A 122 -6.23 14.85 3.93
C VAL A 122 -5.71 14.03 5.12
N CYS A 123 -4.47 13.57 5.05
CA CYS A 123 -3.78 12.90 6.16
C CYS A 123 -2.26 13.06 5.99
N PRO A 124 -1.69 14.24 6.29
CA PRO A 124 -0.26 14.54 6.09
C PRO A 124 0.66 13.61 6.90
N GLN A 125 0.18 13.01 7.98
CA GLN A 125 0.93 12.10 8.84
C GLN A 125 1.26 10.75 8.16
N LEU A 126 0.68 10.48 6.98
CA LEU A 126 1.05 9.33 6.14
C LEU A 126 2.46 9.43 5.54
N ILE A 127 3.16 10.57 5.68
CA ILE A 127 4.53 10.74 5.16
C ILE A 127 5.48 9.64 5.64
N LYS A 128 5.37 9.21 6.90
CA LYS A 128 6.19 8.12 7.45
C LYS A 128 5.87 6.77 6.83
N ILE A 129 4.59 6.51 6.55
CA ILE A 129 4.16 5.29 5.83
C ILE A 129 4.70 5.32 4.40
N LEU A 130 4.63 6.48 3.75
CA LEU A 130 5.19 6.68 2.41
C LEU A 130 6.71 6.44 2.39
N ASP A 131 7.46 6.94 3.37
CA ASP A 131 8.90 6.71 3.49
C ASP A 131 9.23 5.21 3.59
N ILE A 132 8.55 4.47 4.47
CA ILE A 132 8.71 3.03 4.64
C ILE A 132 8.45 2.29 3.32
N ILE A 133 7.38 2.66 2.61
CA ILE A 133 6.99 2.02 1.34
C ILE A 133 7.97 2.36 0.22
N ASN A 134 8.54 3.57 0.20
CA ASN A 134 9.56 3.95 -0.78
C ASN A 134 10.87 3.17 -0.54
N GLU A 135 11.27 2.95 0.70
CA GLU A 135 12.43 2.10 1.02
C GLU A 135 12.18 0.65 0.60
N ASP A 136 10.97 0.14 0.80
CA ASP A 136 10.58 -1.19 0.34
C ASP A 136 10.61 -1.32 -1.19
N LEU A 137 10.13 -0.31 -1.91
CA LEU A 137 10.21 -0.25 -3.36
C LEU A 137 11.65 -0.28 -3.86
N LYS A 138 12.56 0.49 -3.24
CA LYS A 138 14.00 0.47 -3.58
C LYS A 138 14.58 -0.94 -3.41
N TYR A 139 14.28 -1.59 -2.29
CA TYR A 139 14.70 -2.97 -2.03
C TYR A 139 14.21 -3.93 -3.12
N LEU A 140 12.94 -3.85 -3.50
CA LEU A 140 12.36 -4.67 -4.56
C LEU A 140 13.01 -4.42 -5.93
N MET A 141 13.29 -3.16 -6.26
CA MET A 141 13.96 -2.82 -7.51
C MET A 141 15.37 -3.41 -7.58
N THR A 142 16.16 -3.31 -6.50
CA THR A 142 17.49 -3.95 -6.44
C THR A 142 17.40 -5.47 -6.62
N LYS A 143 16.34 -6.11 -6.10
CA LYS A 143 16.11 -7.55 -6.33
C LYS A 143 15.81 -7.88 -7.78
N LEU A 144 15.05 -7.03 -8.48
CA LEU A 144 14.77 -7.21 -9.91
C LEU A 144 16.03 -7.04 -10.76
N GLU A 145 16.80 -5.99 -10.52
CA GLU A 145 18.07 -5.73 -11.24
C GLU A 145 19.06 -6.89 -11.06
N PHE A 146 19.17 -7.43 -9.84
CA PHE A 146 20.01 -8.59 -9.58
C PHE A 146 19.51 -9.84 -10.33
N ALA A 147 18.20 -10.08 -10.35
CA ALA A 147 17.62 -11.22 -11.04
C ALA A 147 17.80 -11.11 -12.57
N GLU A 148 17.69 -9.93 -13.16
CA GLU A 148 17.84 -9.72 -14.60
C GLU A 148 19.31 -9.81 -15.08
N THR A 149 20.27 -9.54 -14.20
CA THR A 149 21.72 -9.62 -14.52
C THR A 149 22.33 -11.00 -14.37
N HIS A 150 21.60 -11.96 -13.77
CA HIS A 150 22.07 -13.33 -13.51
C HIS A 150 21.17 -14.40 -14.16
N ILE A 151 20.48 -14.03 -15.24
CA ILE A 151 19.81 -14.91 -16.22
C ILE A 151 20.71 -15.01 -17.45
#